data_AF-A0AAU7QAZ4-F1
#
_entry.id   AF-A0AAU7QAZ4-F1
#
_cell.length_a   1.000
_cell.length_b   1.000
_cell.length_c   1.000
_cell.angle_alpha   90.00
_cell.angle_beta   90.00
_cell.angle_gamma   90.00
#
_symmetry.space_group_name_H-M   'P 1'
#
loop_
_entity.id
_entity.type
_entity.pdbx_description
1 polymer ?
#
loop_
_entity_poly.entity_id
_entity_poly.type
_entity_poly.pdbx_seq_one_letter_code
_entity_poly.pdbx_strand_id
1 'polypeptide(L)'
;MAVKPGSLNDVVKKLASTTVSVLKNEQDKAAYVKIEQLRDELLHDCGSKVLAGTKAFRLQQGEYGGSNVFFNRDGQDYRYSLIDGVNGSMYLAYTPKTAMKEVFKNKKGLRESDLNDHFMGVVDIEKDVKVLQITALSSKSDVTTHDVTTPTRAVTHLLAQKVHSAGFDGMEFTSNVTGEPCLVLWHNDPAGAGIATTGAQTPLSKFTYRGQEAAVILVYELGIPVEE
;
A
#
# COMPACT_ATOMS: atom_id res chain seq x y z
N MET A 1 12.39 7.67 44.26
CA MET A 1 12.01 8.77 43.34
C MET A 1 10.91 8.25 42.44
N ALA A 2 9.69 8.77 42.56
CA ALA A 2 8.56 8.34 41.73
C ALA A 2 8.58 9.11 40.41
N VAL A 3 8.63 8.38 39.29
CA VAL A 3 8.45 8.95 37.94
C VAL A 3 6.97 9.26 37.79
N LYS A 4 6.61 10.54 37.66
CA LYS A 4 5.23 10.94 37.36
C LYS A 4 4.86 10.46 35.95
N PRO A 5 3.70 9.82 35.74
CA PRO A 5 3.21 9.56 34.40
C PRO A 5 2.82 10.90 33.77
N GLY A 6 3.41 11.22 32.61
CA GLY A 6 2.99 12.38 31.81
C GLY A 6 1.52 12.23 31.45
N SER A 7 0.74 13.31 31.52
CA SER A 7 -0.68 13.24 31.21
C SER A 7 -0.85 12.85 29.73
N LEU A 8 -1.92 12.11 29.40
CA LEU A 8 -2.24 11.78 28.01
C LEU A 8 -2.27 13.04 27.12
N ASN A 9 -2.68 14.18 27.69
CA ASN A 9 -2.69 15.47 27.01
C ASN A 9 -1.28 16.00 26.67
N ASP A 10 -0.27 15.69 27.46
CA ASP A 10 1.12 16.07 27.18
C ASP A 10 1.73 15.17 26.10
N VAL A 11 1.34 13.89 26.07
CA VAL A 11 1.72 12.95 25.01
C VAL A 11 1.07 13.35 23.68
N VAL A 12 -0.22 13.67 23.69
CA VAL A 12 -0.97 14.14 22.50
C VAL A 12 -0.44 15.49 22.01
N LYS A 13 -0.13 16.45 22.90
CA LYS A 13 0.48 17.72 22.51
C LYS A 13 1.89 17.57 21.96
N LYS A 14 2.69 16.65 22.51
CA LYS A 14 4.03 16.35 22.00
C LYS A 14 3.99 15.62 20.66
N LEU A 15 3.02 14.73 20.45
CA LEU A 15 2.75 14.13 19.14
C LEU A 15 2.33 15.21 18.15
N ALA A 16 1.38 16.08 18.48
CA ALA A 16 0.93 17.17 17.62
C ALA A 16 2.07 18.15 17.26
N SER A 17 2.91 18.55 18.22
CA SER A 17 4.04 19.45 17.96
C SER A 17 5.16 18.81 17.15
N THR A 18 5.37 17.50 17.31
CA THR A 18 6.30 16.72 16.48
C THR A 18 5.74 16.57 15.06
N THR A 19 4.44 16.28 14.91
CA THR A 19 3.79 16.13 13.60
C THR A 19 3.81 17.43 12.79
N VAL A 20 3.57 18.60 13.42
CA VAL A 20 3.68 19.91 12.75
C VAL A 20 5.12 20.19 12.27
N SER A 21 6.14 19.68 12.96
CA SER A 21 7.54 19.81 12.53
C SER A 21 7.94 18.89 11.35
N VAL A 22 7.16 17.82 11.10
CA VAL A 22 7.38 16.87 10.00
C VAL A 22 6.68 17.31 8.71
N LEU A 23 5.69 18.20 8.78
CA LEU A 23 5.00 18.77 7.62
C LEU A 23 5.89 19.85 6.98
N LYS A 24 6.54 19.49 5.88
CA LYS A 24 7.66 20.27 5.30
C LYS A 24 7.22 21.49 4.49
N ASN A 25 5.96 21.58 4.10
CA ASN A 25 5.43 22.67 3.27
C ASN A 25 3.95 22.96 3.54
N GLU A 26 3.44 24.10 3.05
CA GLU A 26 2.05 24.52 3.25
C GLU A 26 1.02 23.59 2.59
N GLN A 27 1.39 22.91 1.51
CA GLN A 27 0.53 21.92 0.85
C GLN A 27 0.30 20.69 1.76
N ASP A 28 1.35 20.18 2.39
CA ASP A 28 1.25 19.06 3.34
C ASP A 28 0.40 19.44 4.56
N LYS A 29 0.51 20.68 5.04
CA LYS A 29 -0.34 21.19 6.14
C LYS A 29 -1.80 21.27 5.72
N ALA A 30 -2.09 21.81 4.54
CA ALA A 30 -3.45 21.87 4.02
C ALA A 30 -4.05 20.46 3.83
N ALA A 31 -3.29 19.53 3.25
CA ALA A 31 -3.70 18.14 3.10
C ALA A 31 -3.96 17.48 4.47
N TYR A 32 -3.07 17.70 5.44
CA TYR A 32 -3.24 17.18 6.80
C TYR A 32 -4.54 17.66 7.44
N VAL A 33 -4.85 18.96 7.37
CA VAL A 33 -6.09 19.53 7.91
C VAL A 33 -7.33 18.92 7.25
N LYS A 34 -7.33 18.78 5.91
CA LYS A 34 -8.43 18.13 5.19
C LYS A 34 -8.66 16.69 5.68
N ILE A 35 -7.59 15.93 5.84
CA ILE A 35 -7.65 14.53 6.30
C ILE A 35 -8.12 14.46 7.76
N GLU A 36 -7.66 15.37 8.62
CA GLU A 36 -8.08 15.46 10.02
C GLU A 36 -9.61 15.67 10.15
N GLN A 37 -10.18 16.47 9.26
CA GLN A 37 -11.61 16.80 9.22
C GLN A 37 -12.50 15.71 8.61
N LEU A 38 -11.93 14.63 8.05
CA LEU A 38 -12.72 13.51 7.54
C LEU A 38 -13.51 12.85 8.67
N ARG A 39 -14.81 12.72 8.44
CA ARG A 39 -15.78 12.09 9.34
C ARG A 39 -15.98 10.63 8.98
N ASP A 40 -16.23 9.79 9.98
CA ASP A 40 -16.37 8.34 9.81
C ASP A 40 -17.56 7.98 8.91
N GLU A 41 -18.65 8.75 8.93
CA GLU A 41 -19.80 8.52 8.04
C GLU A 41 -19.39 8.64 6.56
N LEU A 42 -18.61 9.67 6.23
CA LEU A 42 -18.10 9.86 4.87
C LEU A 42 -17.13 8.73 4.48
N LEU A 43 -16.29 8.27 5.40
CA LEU A 43 -15.40 7.13 5.14
C LEU A 43 -16.23 5.89 4.81
N HIS A 44 -17.28 5.61 5.58
CA HIS A 44 -18.21 4.51 5.34
C HIS A 44 -18.96 4.62 4.01
N ASP A 45 -19.44 5.81 3.65
CA ASP A 45 -20.11 6.08 2.37
C ASP A 45 -19.18 5.93 1.15
N CYS A 46 -17.87 5.97 1.38
CA CYS A 46 -16.81 5.75 0.39
C CYS A 46 -16.20 4.34 0.49
N GLY A 47 -16.75 3.49 1.36
CA GLY A 47 -16.28 2.12 1.54
C GLY A 47 -16.82 1.16 0.49
N SER A 48 -16.01 0.16 0.15
CA SER A 48 -16.46 -1.00 -0.62
C SER A 48 -15.90 -2.29 -0.02
N LYS A 49 -16.28 -3.42 -0.61
CA LYS A 49 -15.72 -4.73 -0.28
C LYS A 49 -14.85 -5.22 -1.42
N VAL A 50 -13.68 -5.75 -1.09
CA VAL A 50 -12.97 -6.70 -1.95
C VAL A 50 -13.43 -8.09 -1.49
N LEU A 51 -14.06 -8.83 -2.40
CA LEU A 51 -14.71 -10.10 -2.09
C LEU A 51 -13.68 -11.22 -1.88
N ALA A 52 -14.03 -12.20 -1.05
CA ALA A 52 -13.29 -13.44 -0.96
C ALA A 52 -13.12 -14.10 -2.35
N GLY A 53 -11.95 -14.67 -2.60
CA GLY A 53 -11.57 -15.25 -3.90
C GLY A 53 -11.08 -14.22 -4.93
N THR A 54 -11.06 -12.93 -4.60
CA THR A 54 -10.41 -11.93 -5.45
C THR A 54 -8.92 -12.24 -5.57
N LYS A 55 -8.41 -12.26 -6.80
CA LYS A 55 -6.99 -12.41 -7.10
C LYS A 55 -6.32 -11.04 -7.24
N ALA A 56 -5.20 -10.87 -6.56
CA ALA A 56 -4.31 -9.75 -6.72
C ALA A 56 -2.86 -10.24 -6.95
N PHE A 57 -1.97 -9.31 -7.24
CA PHE A 57 -0.60 -9.59 -7.63
C PHE A 57 0.38 -8.80 -6.77
N ARG A 58 1.44 -9.47 -6.34
CA ARG A 58 2.57 -8.84 -5.63
C ARG A 58 3.87 -9.38 -6.20
N LEU A 59 4.72 -8.48 -6.66
CA LEU A 59 6.09 -8.81 -7.05
C LEU A 59 7.02 -8.52 -5.87
N GLN A 60 7.96 -9.43 -5.64
CA GLN A 60 9.00 -9.25 -4.63
C GLN A 60 10.33 -9.82 -5.11
N GLN A 61 11.44 -9.37 -4.51
CA GLN A 61 12.75 -9.97 -4.73
C GLN A 61 12.98 -11.09 -3.72
N GLY A 62 13.23 -12.31 -4.19
CA GLY A 62 13.42 -13.51 -3.38
C GLY A 62 12.17 -14.39 -3.25
N GLU A 63 12.39 -15.68 -3.02
CA GLU A 63 11.34 -16.70 -2.95
C GLU A 63 10.58 -16.68 -1.61
N TYR A 64 11.29 -16.38 -0.50
CA TYR A 64 10.75 -16.37 0.88
C TYR A 64 9.85 -17.57 1.20
N GLY A 65 10.32 -18.78 0.91
CA GLY A 65 9.59 -20.01 1.20
C GLY A 65 8.30 -20.17 0.39
N GLY A 66 8.23 -19.57 -0.80
CA GLY A 66 7.06 -19.70 -1.68
C GLY A 66 5.96 -18.67 -1.43
N SER A 67 6.14 -17.73 -0.49
CA SER A 67 5.10 -16.78 -0.10
C SER A 67 5.35 -15.37 -0.62
N ASN A 68 4.34 -14.81 -1.27
CA ASN A 68 4.22 -13.38 -1.56
C ASN A 68 3.26 -12.67 -0.58
N VAL A 69 2.81 -13.33 0.48
CA VAL A 69 2.04 -12.68 1.54
C VAL A 69 2.98 -12.33 2.68
N PHE A 70 3.12 -11.04 2.92
CA PHE A 70 3.86 -10.50 4.06
C PHE A 70 3.33 -9.11 4.40
N PHE A 71 2.86 -8.95 5.64
CA PHE A 71 2.43 -7.66 6.19
C PHE A 71 3.60 -7.01 6.91
N ASN A 72 4.22 -6.01 6.27
CA ASN A 72 5.38 -5.32 6.80
C ASN A 72 4.99 -4.39 7.96
N ARG A 73 5.45 -4.69 9.17
CA ARG A 73 5.25 -3.85 10.38
C ARG A 73 6.14 -2.61 10.42
N ASP A 74 7.23 -2.59 9.65
CA ASP A 74 8.08 -1.40 9.52
C ASP A 74 7.56 -0.48 8.41
N GLY A 75 6.52 0.27 8.73
CA GLY A 75 5.76 1.10 7.81
C GLY A 75 6.29 2.52 7.58
N GLN A 76 7.39 2.92 8.22
CA GLN A 76 7.82 4.32 8.28
C GLN A 76 8.03 4.95 6.90
N ASP A 77 8.58 4.18 5.96
CA ASP A 77 8.89 4.64 4.60
C ASP A 77 7.81 4.28 3.56
N TYR A 78 6.67 3.72 3.97
CA TYR A 78 5.62 3.22 3.07
C TYR A 78 4.35 4.08 3.13
N ARG A 79 3.75 4.35 1.95
CA ARG A 79 2.62 5.29 1.77
C ARG A 79 1.40 4.54 2.23
N TYR A 80 0.67 5.04 3.21
CA TYR A 80 -0.51 4.37 3.79
C TYR A 80 -0.21 3.20 4.75
N SER A 81 1.00 3.12 5.30
CA SER A 81 1.24 2.18 6.39
C SER A 81 0.70 2.67 7.73
N LEU A 82 0.34 1.72 8.58
CA LEU A 82 0.14 1.97 10.01
C LEU A 82 1.51 1.96 10.69
N ILE A 83 1.71 2.89 11.62
CA ILE A 83 2.95 3.05 12.40
C ILE A 83 2.72 2.74 13.89
N ASP A 84 1.76 1.86 14.16
CA ASP A 84 1.35 1.46 15.51
C ASP A 84 2.22 0.34 16.13
N GLY A 85 3.13 -0.23 15.35
CA GLY A 85 4.00 -1.35 15.76
C GLY A 85 3.29 -2.70 15.87
N VAL A 86 2.00 -2.77 15.54
CA VAL A 86 1.15 -3.96 15.67
C VAL A 86 0.74 -4.46 14.29
N ASN A 87 0.16 -3.58 13.48
CA ASN A 87 -0.38 -3.92 12.17
C ASN A 87 0.68 -3.68 11.09
N GLY A 88 0.91 -4.69 10.26
CA GLY A 88 1.72 -4.55 9.07
C GLY A 88 0.89 -4.12 7.87
N SER A 89 1.56 -3.69 6.80
CA SER A 89 0.94 -3.36 5.52
C SER A 89 1.39 -4.32 4.42
N MET A 90 0.45 -4.73 3.57
CA MET A 90 0.74 -5.43 2.33
C MET A 90 0.16 -4.65 1.14
N TYR A 91 1.01 -4.36 0.16
CA TYR A 91 0.62 -3.69 -1.08
C TYR A 91 0.44 -4.71 -2.20
N LEU A 92 -0.66 -4.56 -2.92
CA LEU A 92 -1.12 -5.44 -3.97
C LEU A 92 -1.52 -4.61 -5.19
N ALA A 93 -1.37 -5.19 -6.37
CA ALA A 93 -1.91 -4.64 -7.61
C ALA A 93 -2.94 -5.60 -8.20
N TYR A 94 -3.91 -5.09 -8.95
CA TYR A 94 -4.88 -5.94 -9.65
C TYR A 94 -4.35 -6.54 -10.96
N THR A 95 -3.16 -6.11 -11.41
CA THR A 95 -2.52 -6.70 -12.59
C THR A 95 -1.03 -6.96 -12.34
N PRO A 96 -0.45 -8.01 -12.97
CA PRO A 96 0.99 -8.24 -12.93
C PRO A 96 1.81 -7.07 -13.49
N LYS A 97 1.25 -6.37 -14.50
CA LYS A 97 1.88 -5.22 -15.15
C LYS A 97 2.09 -4.07 -14.17
N THR A 98 1.07 -3.74 -13.40
CA THR A 98 1.15 -2.73 -12.35
C THR A 98 2.12 -3.16 -11.25
N ALA A 99 2.09 -4.43 -10.82
CA ALA A 99 3.05 -4.94 -9.83
C ALA A 99 4.51 -4.83 -10.31
N MET A 100 4.80 -5.22 -11.56
CA MET A 100 6.13 -5.05 -12.17
C MET A 100 6.53 -3.59 -12.25
N LYS A 101 5.65 -2.72 -12.75
CA LYS A 101 5.96 -1.31 -12.93
C LYS A 101 6.20 -0.59 -11.61
N GLU A 102 5.46 -0.91 -10.55
CA GLU A 102 5.66 -0.33 -9.22
C GLU A 102 7.01 -0.71 -8.60
N VAL A 103 7.41 -1.98 -8.69
CA VAL A 103 8.68 -2.47 -8.15
C VAL A 103 9.87 -1.91 -8.94
N PHE A 104 9.76 -1.84 -10.26
CA PHE A 104 10.86 -1.44 -11.13
C PHE A 104 10.84 0.03 -11.59
N LYS A 105 9.94 0.88 -11.04
CA LYS A 105 9.78 2.28 -11.48
C LYS A 105 11.05 3.14 -11.50
N ASN A 106 12.03 2.82 -10.64
CA ASN A 106 13.28 3.56 -10.54
C ASN A 106 14.46 2.84 -11.22
N LYS A 107 14.22 1.69 -11.87
CA LYS A 107 15.25 0.94 -12.59
C LYS A 107 15.35 1.49 -14.01
N LYS A 108 16.59 1.72 -14.47
CA LYS A 108 16.87 2.13 -15.85
C LYS A 108 16.80 0.96 -16.84
N GLY A 109 16.98 -0.25 -16.33
CA GLY A 109 16.94 -1.52 -17.04
C GLY A 109 17.15 -2.66 -16.04
N LEU A 110 16.94 -3.88 -16.50
CA LEU A 110 17.14 -5.13 -15.77
C LEU A 110 18.06 -6.04 -16.58
N ARG A 111 18.71 -6.98 -15.92
CA ARG A 111 19.34 -8.14 -16.56
C ARG A 111 18.40 -9.32 -16.56
N GLU A 112 18.58 -10.28 -17.46
CA GLU A 112 17.83 -11.54 -17.42
C GLU A 112 17.99 -12.27 -16.08
N SER A 113 19.20 -12.21 -15.51
CA SER A 113 19.46 -12.75 -14.16
C SER A 113 18.59 -12.12 -13.07
N ASP A 114 18.27 -10.82 -13.17
CA ASP A 114 17.35 -10.17 -12.21
C ASP A 114 15.95 -10.80 -12.26
N LEU A 115 15.52 -11.33 -13.41
CA LEU A 115 14.20 -11.97 -13.56
C LEU A 115 14.11 -13.31 -12.81
N ASN A 116 15.24 -13.97 -12.55
CA ASN A 116 15.25 -15.20 -11.73
C ASN A 116 15.07 -14.89 -10.24
N ASP A 117 15.50 -13.70 -9.81
CA ASP A 117 15.48 -13.30 -8.41
C ASP A 117 14.19 -12.58 -8.01
N HIS A 118 13.31 -12.27 -8.97
CA HIS A 118 12.04 -11.62 -8.72
C HIS A 118 10.87 -12.57 -8.96
N PHE A 119 9.98 -12.67 -7.99
CA PHE A 119 8.91 -13.65 -7.97
C PHE A 119 7.54 -12.96 -7.98
N MET A 120 6.76 -13.22 -9.03
CA MET A 120 5.38 -12.79 -9.13
C MET A 120 4.49 -13.75 -8.32
N GLY A 121 3.83 -13.22 -7.31
CA GLY A 121 2.82 -13.92 -6.54
C GLY A 121 1.42 -13.61 -7.04
N VAL A 122 0.60 -14.65 -7.19
CA VAL A 122 -0.86 -14.55 -7.21
C VAL A 122 -1.33 -14.67 -5.78
N VAL A 123 -1.87 -13.57 -5.24
CA VAL A 123 -2.39 -13.49 -3.87
C VAL A 123 -3.90 -13.64 -3.91
N ASP A 124 -4.41 -14.65 -3.21
CA ASP A 124 -5.83 -14.90 -3.05
C ASP A 124 -6.33 -14.23 -1.77
N ILE A 125 -7.36 -13.41 -1.87
CA ILE A 125 -8.03 -12.80 -0.71
C ILE A 125 -8.98 -13.83 -0.10
N GLU A 126 -8.79 -14.19 1.17
CA GLU A 126 -9.47 -15.34 1.80
C GLU A 126 -10.87 -15.00 2.35
N LYS A 127 -11.13 -13.74 2.66
CA LYS A 127 -12.42 -13.26 3.17
C LYS A 127 -12.79 -11.91 2.56
N ASP A 128 -14.06 -11.53 2.68
CA ASP A 128 -14.47 -10.16 2.40
C ASP A 128 -13.65 -9.20 3.27
N VAL A 129 -12.96 -8.25 2.61
CA VAL A 129 -12.24 -7.17 3.29
C VAL A 129 -12.88 -5.84 2.95
N LYS A 130 -13.08 -5.00 3.97
CA LYS A 130 -13.67 -3.67 3.83
C LYS A 130 -12.57 -2.67 3.54
N VAL A 131 -12.65 -2.02 2.38
CA VAL A 131 -11.63 -1.07 1.94
C VAL A 131 -12.24 0.30 1.69
N LEU A 132 -11.51 1.36 2.03
CA LEU A 132 -11.89 2.70 1.58
C LEU A 132 -11.49 2.85 0.11
N GLN A 133 -12.41 3.36 -0.70
CA GLN A 133 -12.12 3.73 -2.09
C GLN A 133 -11.65 5.19 -2.14
N ILE A 134 -10.35 5.41 -2.35
CA ILE A 134 -9.76 6.76 -2.37
C ILE A 134 -10.35 7.63 -3.48
N THR A 135 -10.68 7.03 -4.62
CA THR A 135 -11.36 7.70 -5.74
C THR A 135 -12.76 8.17 -5.36
N ALA A 136 -13.52 7.37 -4.60
CA ALA A 136 -14.83 7.76 -4.07
C ALA A 136 -14.72 8.84 -2.98
N LEU A 137 -13.72 8.73 -2.10
CA LEU A 137 -13.44 9.77 -1.11
C LEU A 137 -13.16 11.11 -1.81
N SER A 138 -12.36 11.07 -2.88
CA SER A 138 -11.97 12.28 -3.61
C SER A 138 -13.12 12.91 -4.38
N SER A 139 -14.12 12.14 -4.80
CA SER A 139 -15.31 12.67 -5.49
C SER A 139 -16.39 13.22 -4.54
N LYS A 140 -16.34 12.84 -3.27
CA LYS A 140 -17.34 13.23 -2.24
C LYS A 140 -16.79 14.18 -1.17
N SER A 141 -15.56 14.68 -1.33
CA SER A 141 -14.91 15.55 -0.36
C SER A 141 -13.92 16.51 -1.02
N ASP A 142 -13.32 17.40 -0.23
CA ASP A 142 -12.27 18.32 -0.68
C ASP A 142 -10.87 17.68 -0.70
N VAL A 143 -10.76 16.41 -0.33
CA VAL A 143 -9.53 15.63 -0.44
C VAL A 143 -9.29 15.27 -1.90
N THR A 144 -8.10 15.58 -2.41
CA THR A 144 -7.72 15.27 -3.79
C THR A 144 -6.71 14.13 -3.85
N THR A 145 -6.51 13.58 -5.06
CA THR A 145 -5.40 12.64 -5.31
C THR A 145 -4.05 13.21 -4.88
N HIS A 146 -3.81 14.52 -5.07
CA HIS A 146 -2.56 15.16 -4.65
C HIS A 146 -2.40 15.19 -3.13
N ASP A 147 -3.50 15.40 -2.39
CA ASP A 147 -3.49 15.42 -0.92
C ASP A 147 -3.15 14.05 -0.32
N VAL A 148 -3.49 12.96 -1.01
CA VAL A 148 -3.24 11.59 -0.54
C VAL A 148 -1.97 10.96 -1.13
N THR A 149 -1.27 11.66 -2.04
CA THR A 149 -0.06 11.15 -2.71
C THR A 149 1.19 11.99 -2.42
N THR A 150 1.13 12.81 -1.37
CA THR A 150 2.22 13.72 -0.98
C THR A 150 3.54 12.98 -0.77
N PRO A 151 4.69 13.68 -0.91
CA PRO A 151 5.99 13.08 -0.61
C PRO A 151 6.15 12.78 0.89
N THR A 152 5.45 13.50 1.75
CA THR A 152 5.54 13.39 3.22
C THR A 152 4.62 12.30 3.76
N ARG A 153 5.19 11.32 4.47
CA ARG A 153 4.40 10.17 4.96
C ARG A 153 3.43 10.49 6.07
N ALA A 154 3.68 11.54 6.87
CA ALA A 154 2.79 11.97 7.95
C ALA A 154 1.33 12.14 7.49
N VAL A 155 1.10 12.74 6.32
CA VAL A 155 -0.24 12.92 5.74
C VAL A 155 -0.88 11.57 5.40
N THR A 156 -0.15 10.70 4.70
CA THR A 156 -0.65 9.38 4.28
C THR A 156 -0.80 8.38 5.44
N HIS A 157 0.02 8.51 6.49
CA HIS A 157 -0.09 7.72 7.72
C HIS A 157 -1.28 8.18 8.56
N LEU A 158 -1.56 9.48 8.64
CA LEU A 158 -2.78 9.99 9.28
C LEU A 158 -4.02 9.42 8.59
N LEU A 159 -4.06 9.42 7.26
CA LEU A 159 -5.17 8.85 6.50
C LEU A 159 -5.34 7.35 6.82
N ALA A 160 -4.25 6.57 6.73
CA ALA A 160 -4.29 5.15 7.07
C ALA A 160 -4.81 4.91 8.49
N GLN A 161 -4.33 5.68 9.46
CA GLN A 161 -4.78 5.59 10.86
C GLN A 161 -6.28 5.88 11.00
N LYS A 162 -6.79 6.94 10.38
CA LYS A 162 -8.22 7.28 10.43
C LYS A 162 -9.08 6.19 9.80
N VAL A 163 -8.68 5.71 8.63
CA VAL A 163 -9.42 4.67 7.91
C VAL A 163 -9.44 3.36 8.69
N HIS A 164 -8.29 2.93 9.22
CA HIS A 164 -8.22 1.77 10.09
C HIS A 164 -9.05 1.95 11.38
N SER A 165 -9.01 3.13 12.00
CA SER A 165 -9.80 3.43 13.21
C SER A 165 -11.31 3.39 12.95
N ALA A 166 -11.73 3.71 11.74
CA ALA A 166 -13.11 3.56 11.28
C ALA A 166 -13.46 2.09 10.92
N GLY A 167 -12.62 1.11 11.23
CA GLY A 167 -12.93 -0.32 11.06
C GLY A 167 -12.82 -0.82 9.63
N PHE A 168 -11.92 -0.25 8.83
CA PHE A 168 -11.54 -0.76 7.51
C PHE A 168 -10.28 -1.64 7.59
N ASP A 169 -10.23 -2.67 6.76
CA ASP A 169 -9.09 -3.59 6.63
C ASP A 169 -8.00 -3.04 5.68
N GLY A 170 -8.31 -1.98 4.92
CA GLY A 170 -7.39 -1.45 3.92
C GLY A 170 -7.95 -0.30 3.10
N MET A 171 -7.25 0.01 2.00
CA MET A 171 -7.65 1.05 1.04
C MET A 171 -7.33 0.64 -0.39
N GLU A 172 -8.23 0.97 -1.30
CA GLU A 172 -7.96 0.96 -2.73
C GLU A 172 -7.55 2.37 -3.17
N PHE A 173 -6.39 2.48 -3.81
CA PHE A 173 -5.77 3.74 -4.21
C PHE A 173 -5.24 3.67 -5.63
N THR A 174 -5.13 4.81 -6.29
CA THR A 174 -4.54 4.91 -7.62
C THR A 174 -3.01 4.87 -7.54
N SER A 175 -2.38 3.99 -8.31
CA SER A 175 -0.92 3.97 -8.47
C SER A 175 -0.44 5.30 -9.08
N ASN A 176 0.54 5.94 -8.44
CA ASN A 176 1.20 7.14 -8.99
C ASN A 176 2.07 6.83 -10.21
N VAL A 177 2.29 5.55 -10.51
CA VAL A 177 3.21 5.11 -11.57
C VAL A 177 2.43 4.70 -12.82
N THR A 178 1.31 4.00 -12.65
CA THR A 178 0.51 3.50 -13.78
C THR A 178 -0.86 4.15 -13.91
N GLY A 179 -1.37 4.82 -12.86
CA GLY A 179 -2.76 5.30 -12.82
C GLY A 179 -3.80 4.20 -12.59
N GLU A 180 -3.37 2.95 -12.44
CA GLU A 180 -4.25 1.80 -12.19
C GLU A 180 -4.57 1.66 -10.70
N PRO A 181 -5.71 1.04 -10.35
CA PRO A 181 -6.04 0.75 -8.96
C PRO A 181 -5.06 -0.27 -8.35
N CYS A 182 -4.68 0.00 -7.10
CA CYS A 182 -3.87 -0.82 -6.23
C CYS A 182 -4.56 -0.93 -4.87
N LEU A 183 -4.19 -1.94 -4.11
CA LEU A 183 -4.77 -2.25 -2.81
C LEU A 183 -3.67 -2.24 -1.75
N VAL A 184 -3.93 -1.60 -0.61
CA VAL A 184 -3.16 -1.79 0.61
C VAL A 184 -4.07 -2.44 1.64
N LEU A 185 -3.61 -3.53 2.25
CA LEU A 185 -4.27 -4.19 3.36
C LEU A 185 -3.44 -4.05 4.63
N TRP A 186 -4.11 -4.00 5.76
CA TRP A 186 -3.50 -4.04 7.08
C TRP A 186 -3.93 -5.28 7.84
N HIS A 187 -2.96 -5.90 8.52
CA HIS A 187 -3.24 -7.05 9.38
C HIS A 187 -2.20 -7.16 10.47
N ASN A 188 -2.60 -7.73 11.60
CA ASN A 188 -1.72 -7.93 12.73
C ASN A 188 -0.85 -9.19 12.60
N ASP A 189 -1.28 -10.20 11.83
CA ASP A 189 -0.47 -11.37 11.52
C ASP A 189 0.44 -11.08 10.30
N PRO A 190 1.78 -11.06 10.47
CA PRO A 190 2.71 -10.84 9.37
C PRO A 190 2.56 -11.84 8.21
N ALA A 191 2.10 -13.06 8.49
CA ALA A 191 1.89 -14.10 7.49
C ALA A 191 0.52 -13.98 6.78
N GLY A 192 -0.34 -13.04 7.18
CA GLY A 192 -1.62 -12.80 6.52
C GLY A 192 -2.73 -13.79 6.84
N ALA A 193 -2.56 -14.63 7.87
CA ALA A 193 -3.50 -15.71 8.18
C ALA A 193 -4.95 -15.21 8.29
N GLY A 194 -5.85 -15.81 7.51
CA GLY A 194 -7.28 -15.48 7.48
C GLY A 194 -7.64 -14.20 6.72
N ILE A 195 -6.66 -13.59 6.04
CA ILE A 195 -6.86 -12.41 5.16
C ILE A 195 -6.43 -12.74 3.74
N ALA A 196 -5.24 -13.32 3.57
CA ALA A 196 -4.68 -13.57 2.25
C ALA A 196 -3.69 -14.74 2.26
N THR A 197 -3.65 -15.48 1.16
CA THR A 197 -2.66 -16.54 0.93
C THR A 197 -2.02 -16.42 -0.44
N THR A 198 -0.82 -16.99 -0.60
CA THR A 198 -0.16 -17.07 -1.91
C THR A 198 -0.67 -18.31 -2.62
N GLY A 199 -1.48 -18.13 -3.66
CA GLY A 199 -2.00 -19.24 -4.47
C GLY A 199 -0.98 -19.80 -5.45
N ALA A 200 -0.11 -18.94 -5.97
CA ALA A 200 1.02 -19.33 -6.81
C ALA A 200 2.15 -18.30 -6.70
N GLN A 201 3.39 -18.77 -6.79
CA GLN A 201 4.58 -17.94 -6.90
C GLN A 201 5.43 -18.43 -8.06
N THR A 202 5.79 -17.53 -8.98
CA THR A 202 6.57 -17.85 -10.17
C THR A 202 7.69 -16.84 -10.37
N PRO A 203 8.96 -17.26 -10.56
CA PRO A 203 10.02 -16.33 -10.94
C PRO A 203 9.69 -15.65 -12.26
N LEU A 204 10.05 -14.38 -12.44
CA LEU A 204 9.71 -13.62 -13.64
C LEU A 204 10.25 -14.26 -14.92
N SER A 205 11.41 -14.93 -14.85
CA SER A 205 11.98 -15.67 -15.98
C SER A 205 11.10 -16.81 -16.50
N LYS A 206 10.14 -17.30 -15.69
CA LYS A 206 9.17 -18.34 -16.07
C LYS A 206 7.73 -17.83 -16.04
N PHE A 207 7.52 -16.57 -15.70
CA PHE A 207 6.20 -15.99 -15.57
C PHE A 207 5.65 -15.61 -16.93
N THR A 208 4.41 -16.03 -17.19
CA THR A 208 3.66 -15.61 -18.38
C THR A 208 2.33 -15.00 -17.95
N TYR A 209 1.91 -13.96 -18.68
CA TYR A 209 0.62 -13.33 -18.49
C TYR A 209 -0.02 -13.08 -19.84
N ARG A 210 -1.24 -13.62 -20.03
CA ARG A 210 -1.98 -13.55 -21.31
C ARG A 210 -1.16 -14.04 -22.52
N GLY A 211 -0.32 -15.06 -22.31
CA GLY A 211 0.51 -15.66 -23.35
C GLY A 211 1.83 -14.91 -23.63
N GLN A 212 2.15 -13.84 -22.90
CA GLN A 212 3.41 -13.11 -23.04
C GLN A 212 4.31 -13.37 -21.83
N GLU A 213 5.61 -13.53 -22.09
CA GLU A 213 6.64 -13.64 -21.06
C GLU A 213 6.85 -12.31 -20.33
N ALA A 214 7.31 -12.37 -19.07
CA ALA A 214 7.56 -11.17 -18.27
C ALA A 214 8.55 -10.21 -18.95
N ALA A 215 9.62 -10.72 -19.57
CA ALA A 215 10.61 -9.92 -20.29
C ALA A 215 9.97 -9.12 -21.44
N VAL A 216 9.10 -9.76 -22.23
CA VAL A 216 8.34 -9.13 -23.33
C VAL A 216 7.45 -8.02 -22.78
N ILE A 217 6.71 -8.28 -21.70
CA ILE A 217 5.84 -7.27 -21.07
C ILE A 217 6.67 -6.08 -20.55
N LEU A 218 7.79 -6.36 -19.87
CA LEU A 218 8.68 -5.33 -19.33
C LEU A 218 9.19 -4.41 -20.44
N VAL A 219 9.68 -4.97 -21.55
CA VAL A 219 10.24 -4.20 -22.66
C VAL A 219 9.16 -3.45 -23.43
N TYR A 220 8.16 -4.16 -23.94
CA TYR A 220 7.25 -3.61 -24.95
C TYR A 220 6.03 -2.89 -24.37
N GLU A 221 5.59 -3.25 -23.16
CA GLU A 221 4.42 -2.61 -22.54
C GLU A 221 4.81 -1.63 -21.43
N LEU A 222 5.89 -1.92 -20.69
CA LEU A 222 6.30 -1.10 -19.55
C LEU A 222 7.49 -0.18 -19.85
N GLY A 223 8.13 -0.34 -21.00
CA GLY A 223 9.29 0.47 -21.42
C GLY A 223 10.51 0.28 -20.51
N ILE A 224 10.67 -0.90 -19.93
CA ILE A 224 11.80 -1.27 -19.06
C ILE A 224 12.67 -2.26 -19.83
N PRO A 225 13.87 -1.85 -20.29
CA PRO A 225 14.79 -2.74 -20.98
C PRO A 225 15.18 -3.94 -20.13
N VAL A 226 15.31 -5.10 -20.77
CA VAL A 226 15.90 -6.31 -20.21
C VAL A 226 17.07 -6.70 -21.11
N GLU A 227 18.27 -6.73 -20.56
CA GLU A 227 19.52 -7.09 -21.25
C GLU A 227 19.94 -8.51 -20.85
N GLU A 228 20.59 -9.24 -21.76
CA GLU A 228 21.22 -10.54 -21.49
C GLU A 228 22.34 -10.44 -20.43
#